data_AF-A0A8H7KWK5-F1
#
_entry.id   AF-A0A8H7KWK5-F1
#
_cell.length_a   1.000
_cell.length_b   1.000
_cell.length_c   1.000
_cell.angle_alpha   90.00
_cell.angle_beta   90.00
_cell.angle_gamma   90.00
#
_symmetry.space_group_name_H-M   'P 1'
#
loop_
_entity.id
_entity.type
_entity.pdbx_description
1 polymer ?
#
loop_
_entity_poly.entity_id
_entity_poly.type
_entity_poly.pdbx_seq_one_letter_code
_entity_poly.pdbx_strand_id
1 'polypeptide(L)'
;MIANAVKLRRFPSGYTPKSRGMLHTPYARQARQYSHQTPTPLKRDATHYFASTNLMLEALLPLSPEERAQLRHIHVKGFPVPLYSLHDSTCYNTYPFATALDMLPGLQLDSLHVEDVYHDEGDGFGHSGTYWEVEDLLDTDGWRQLLFYSPTSEMLGWPSFGSQSQRKAQPGGWQRQIINRGSNVSVSLFKGRSPDTVFVSRFQQTNALEMISLQEWEPFAQQEPWEDVALGNDTFLMDAATTRPILVFAENNGPYQQTGEKLPTNVRQIVDEFKGDWSRIREHSSLYVDPELDPTAHL
;
A
#
# COMPACT_ATOMS: atom_id res chain seq x y z
N MET A 1 -10.49 41.31 -12.65
CA MET A 1 -9.14 41.46 -12.07
C MET A 1 -9.29 42.00 -10.65
N ILE A 2 -9.59 41.13 -9.67
CA ILE A 2 -9.60 41.46 -8.23
C ILE A 2 -9.14 40.20 -7.51
N ALA A 3 -7.95 40.26 -6.94
CA ALA A 3 -7.40 39.26 -6.04
C ALA A 3 -7.89 39.55 -4.62
N ASN A 4 -8.37 38.53 -3.91
CA ASN A 4 -8.60 38.62 -2.47
C ASN A 4 -7.77 37.53 -1.78
N ALA A 5 -6.72 38.00 -1.09
CA ALA A 5 -5.88 37.22 -0.22
C ALA A 5 -6.60 36.99 1.13
N VAL A 6 -6.71 35.73 1.56
CA VAL A 6 -7.16 35.38 2.91
C VAL A 6 -5.94 35.09 3.77
N LYS A 7 -5.83 35.86 4.85
CA LYS A 7 -4.74 35.90 5.82
C LYS A 7 -4.96 34.78 6.86
N LEU A 8 -4.13 33.74 6.84
CA LEU A 8 -4.15 32.66 7.84
C LEU A 8 -3.61 33.19 9.19
N ARG A 9 -4.43 33.05 10.25
CA ARG A 9 -4.04 33.32 11.64
C ARG A 9 -3.27 32.12 12.20
N ARG A 10 -2.14 32.39 12.85
CA ARG A 10 -1.37 31.40 13.63
C ARG A 10 -2.14 31.04 14.92
N PHE A 11 -2.25 29.75 15.21
CA PHE A 11 -2.68 29.26 16.52
C PHE A 11 -1.45 29.10 17.44
N PRO A 12 -1.57 29.39 18.75
CA PRO A 12 -0.48 29.19 19.70
C PRO A 12 -0.36 27.71 20.11
N SER A 13 0.88 27.25 20.17
CA SER A 13 1.31 25.97 20.72
C SER A 13 1.03 25.89 22.21
N GLY A 14 0.36 24.82 22.64
CA GLY A 14 0.17 24.50 24.06
C GLY A 14 -1.15 23.79 24.37
N TYR A 15 -1.28 22.53 23.96
CA TYR A 15 -2.33 21.64 24.48
C TYR A 15 -1.83 20.20 24.57
N THR A 16 -1.61 19.72 25.78
CA THR A 16 -1.41 18.29 26.10
C THR A 16 -2.74 17.71 26.60
N PRO A 17 -3.33 16.70 25.96
CA PRO A 17 -4.52 16.05 26.49
C PRO A 17 -4.13 14.96 27.49
N LYS A 18 -4.61 15.08 28.73
CA LYS A 18 -4.70 13.98 29.69
C LYS A 18 -5.95 13.13 29.38
N SER A 19 -5.71 11.83 29.17
CA SER A 19 -6.53 10.65 29.45
C SER A 19 -8.07 10.69 29.39
N ARG A 20 -8.60 9.68 28.69
CA ARG A 20 -9.87 8.94 28.89
C ARG A 20 -11.18 9.69 28.67
N GLY A 21 -11.75 9.44 27.49
CA GLY A 21 -13.19 9.47 27.23
C GLY A 21 -13.49 8.67 25.96
N MET A 22 -14.19 7.54 26.10
CA MET A 22 -14.78 6.79 24.99
C MET A 22 -15.58 7.74 24.10
N LEU A 23 -15.17 7.90 22.85
CA LEU A 23 -15.98 8.49 21.79
C LEU A 23 -16.10 7.46 20.67
N HIS A 24 -17.19 6.69 20.71
CA HIS A 24 -17.68 6.00 19.53
C HIS A 24 -17.93 7.05 18.44
N THR A 25 -17.14 7.00 17.37
CA THR A 25 -17.26 7.91 16.24
C THR A 25 -18.53 7.57 15.42
N PRO A 26 -19.43 8.53 15.16
CA PRO A 26 -20.65 8.30 14.37
C PRO A 26 -20.39 8.01 12.88
N TYR A 27 -19.17 8.26 12.39
CA TYR A 27 -18.81 8.15 10.98
C TYR A 27 -18.89 6.72 10.43
N ALA A 28 -18.51 5.71 11.23
CA ALA A 28 -18.57 4.31 10.81
C ALA A 28 -20.02 3.80 10.61
N ARG A 29 -21.00 4.34 11.35
CA ARG A 29 -22.42 3.97 11.18
C ARG A 29 -23.06 4.57 9.94
N GLN A 30 -22.64 5.77 9.53
CA GLN A 30 -23.19 6.42 8.34
C GLN A 30 -22.75 5.69 7.06
N ALA A 31 -21.51 5.20 6.99
CA ALA A 31 -21.02 4.42 5.85
C ALA A 31 -21.81 3.12 5.62
N ARG A 32 -22.25 2.44 6.70
CA ARG A 32 -23.08 1.21 6.61
C ARG A 32 -24.49 1.45 6.07
N GLN A 33 -25.06 2.65 6.20
CA GLN A 33 -26.41 2.93 5.70
C GLN A 33 -26.45 3.26 4.19
N TYR A 34 -25.34 3.73 3.61
CA TYR A 34 -25.28 4.08 2.18
C TYR A 34 -24.90 2.91 1.25
N SER A 35 -24.38 1.80 1.78
CA SER A 35 -23.89 0.67 0.97
C SER A 35 -24.99 -0.20 0.36
N HIS A 36 -26.20 -0.19 0.92
CA HIS A 36 -27.33 -1.00 0.45
C HIS A 36 -28.17 -0.36 -0.66
N GLN A 37 -27.94 0.92 -0.99
CA GLN A 37 -28.79 1.67 -1.93
C GLN A 37 -28.02 2.42 -3.02
N THR A 38 -26.72 2.20 -3.16
CA THR A 38 -25.98 2.73 -4.30
C THR A 38 -26.26 1.86 -5.53
N PRO A 39 -26.79 2.41 -6.64
CA PRO A 39 -26.90 1.67 -7.89
C PRO A 39 -25.56 1.01 -8.25
N THR A 40 -25.59 -0.27 -8.63
CA THR A 40 -24.45 -1.09 -9.05
C THR A 40 -23.38 -0.39 -9.91
N PRO A 41 -23.70 0.50 -10.88
CA PRO A 41 -22.68 1.20 -11.65
C PRO A 41 -21.75 2.13 -10.84
N LEU A 42 -22.21 2.71 -9.73
CA LEU A 42 -21.41 3.64 -8.93
C LEU A 42 -20.24 2.97 -8.19
N LYS A 43 -20.28 1.65 -7.97
CA LYS A 43 -19.19 0.91 -7.33
C LYS A 43 -18.04 0.58 -8.29
N ARG A 44 -18.33 0.45 -9.59
CA ARG A 44 -17.33 0.01 -10.58
C ARG A 44 -16.48 1.16 -11.11
N ASP A 45 -17.07 2.33 -11.32
CA ASP A 45 -16.38 3.46 -11.95
C ASP A 45 -15.78 4.46 -10.94
N ALA A 46 -15.89 4.19 -9.63
CA ALA A 46 -15.38 5.04 -8.58
C ALA A 46 -14.07 4.50 -8.00
N THR A 47 -13.14 5.40 -7.70
CA THR A 47 -11.96 5.07 -6.89
C THR A 47 -12.30 5.19 -5.40
N HIS A 48 -12.10 4.10 -4.67
CA HIS A 48 -12.29 4.03 -3.23
C HIS A 48 -10.98 4.38 -2.51
N TYR A 49 -11.01 5.44 -1.70
CA TYR A 49 -9.85 5.93 -0.97
C TYR A 49 -9.90 5.45 0.48
N PHE A 50 -8.85 4.79 0.93
CA PHE A 50 -8.68 4.35 2.31
C PHE A 50 -7.44 5.03 2.90
N ALA A 51 -7.63 5.71 4.03
CA ALA A 51 -6.52 6.39 4.70
C ALA A 51 -5.54 5.42 5.38
N SER A 52 -5.94 4.15 5.55
CA SER A 52 -5.07 3.08 6.05
C SER A 52 -5.62 1.70 5.69
N THR A 53 -4.75 0.69 5.80
CA THR A 53 -5.11 -0.74 5.68
C THR A 53 -6.25 -1.14 6.62
N ASN A 54 -6.27 -0.61 7.85
CA ASN A 54 -7.31 -0.90 8.82
C ASN A 54 -8.71 -0.49 8.34
N LEU A 55 -8.82 0.74 7.82
CA LEU A 55 -10.09 1.26 7.31
C LEU A 55 -10.53 0.48 6.06
N MET A 56 -9.57 0.03 5.24
CA MET A 56 -9.86 -0.85 4.11
C MET A 56 -10.44 -2.20 4.59
N LEU A 57 -9.76 -2.87 5.52
CA LEU A 57 -10.23 -4.16 6.05
C LEU A 57 -11.58 -4.04 6.76
N GLU A 58 -11.78 -3.01 7.58
CA GLU A 58 -13.06 -2.74 8.26
C GLU A 58 -14.23 -2.54 7.28
N ALA A 59 -13.96 -1.91 6.13
CA ALA A 59 -14.98 -1.67 5.11
C ALA A 59 -15.24 -2.90 4.21
N LEU A 60 -14.18 -3.63 3.82
CA LEU A 60 -14.24 -4.60 2.73
C LEU A 60 -14.38 -6.05 3.19
N LEU A 61 -13.89 -6.38 4.39
CA LEU A 61 -13.87 -7.76 4.87
C LEU A 61 -15.28 -8.29 5.20
N PRO A 62 -16.24 -7.49 5.71
CA PRO A 62 -17.64 -7.90 5.89
C PRO A 62 -18.44 -8.12 4.59
N LEU A 63 -17.94 -7.65 3.44
CA LEU A 63 -18.63 -7.79 2.15
C LEU A 63 -18.55 -9.22 1.62
N SER A 64 -19.51 -9.63 0.79
CA SER A 64 -19.39 -10.91 0.07
C SER A 64 -18.30 -10.84 -1.02
N PRO A 65 -17.74 -11.98 -1.48
CA PRO A 65 -16.83 -12.00 -2.62
C PRO A 65 -17.41 -11.33 -3.87
N GLU A 66 -18.71 -11.48 -4.14
CA GLU A 66 -19.39 -10.87 -5.29
C GLU A 66 -19.50 -9.35 -5.17
N GLU A 67 -19.72 -8.85 -3.95
CA GLU A 67 -19.73 -7.42 -3.65
C GLU A 67 -18.34 -6.82 -3.78
N ARG A 68 -17.31 -7.49 -3.26
CA ARG A 68 -15.90 -7.09 -3.43
C ARG A 68 -15.47 -7.05 -4.88
N ALA A 69 -15.92 -7.99 -5.71
CA ALA A 69 -15.63 -8.03 -7.14
C ALA A 69 -16.19 -6.82 -7.92
N GLN A 70 -17.17 -6.08 -7.35
CA GLN A 70 -17.67 -4.84 -7.94
C GLN A 70 -16.74 -3.64 -7.70
N LEU A 71 -15.82 -3.72 -6.75
CA LEU A 71 -14.83 -2.68 -6.50
C LEU A 71 -13.71 -2.85 -7.51
N ARG A 72 -13.47 -1.81 -8.32
CA ARG A 72 -12.48 -1.88 -9.42
C ARG A 72 -11.28 -1.01 -9.18
N HIS A 73 -11.40 0.03 -8.36
CA HIS A 73 -10.35 1.02 -8.18
C HIS A 73 -10.18 1.30 -6.69
N ILE A 74 -9.00 1.00 -6.15
CA ILE A 74 -8.65 1.25 -4.75
C ILE A 74 -7.40 2.11 -4.68
N HIS A 75 -7.43 3.08 -3.78
CA HIS A 75 -6.27 3.84 -3.34
C HIS A 75 -6.13 3.71 -1.83
N VAL A 76 -4.96 3.34 -1.34
CA VAL A 76 -4.74 3.05 0.07
C VAL A 76 -3.32 3.39 0.52
N LYS A 77 -3.18 3.91 1.74
CA LYS A 77 -1.90 3.90 2.46
C LYS A 77 -1.63 2.51 3.00
N GLY A 78 -0.61 1.85 2.47
CA GLY A 78 -0.32 0.43 2.69
C GLY A 78 0.34 0.13 4.02
N PHE A 79 -0.34 0.44 5.14
CA PHE A 79 0.18 0.09 6.46
C PHE A 79 0.26 -1.43 6.65
N PRO A 80 1.36 -1.95 7.24
CA PRO A 80 1.43 -3.35 7.60
C PRO A 80 0.43 -3.70 8.71
N VAL A 81 0.18 -4.99 8.86
CA VAL A 81 -0.83 -5.55 9.76
C VAL A 81 -0.13 -6.36 10.85
N PRO A 82 0.20 -5.77 12.01
CA PRO A 82 0.79 -6.49 13.14
C PRO A 82 -0.27 -7.34 13.84
N LEU A 83 -0.08 -8.66 13.82
CA LEU A 83 -1.01 -9.62 14.40
C LEU A 83 -0.29 -10.59 15.34
N TYR A 84 -0.84 -10.76 16.54
CA TYR A 84 -0.48 -11.88 17.40
C TYR A 84 -1.11 -13.17 16.89
N SER A 85 -0.48 -14.29 17.19
CA SER A 85 -1.10 -15.59 16.93
C SER A 85 -2.23 -15.83 17.96
N LEU A 86 -3.31 -16.52 17.58
CA LEU A 86 -4.43 -16.84 18.49
C LEU A 86 -4.00 -17.53 19.79
N HIS A 87 -2.86 -18.21 19.77
CA HIS A 87 -2.34 -19.00 20.89
C HIS A 87 -1.04 -18.44 21.49
N ASP A 88 -0.55 -17.30 20.98
CA ASP A 88 0.68 -16.68 21.47
C ASP A 88 0.57 -15.15 21.41
N SER A 89 0.41 -14.53 22.58
CA SER A 89 0.36 -13.09 22.76
C SER A 89 1.71 -12.49 23.18
N THR A 90 2.81 -13.26 23.10
CA THR A 90 4.13 -12.80 23.55
C THR A 90 4.92 -12.11 22.44
N CYS A 91 4.69 -12.48 21.18
CA CYS A 91 5.22 -11.82 20.00
C CYS A 91 4.13 -11.71 18.92
N TYR A 92 4.09 -10.57 18.23
CA TYR A 92 3.29 -10.39 17.03
C TYR A 92 4.17 -10.56 15.79
N ASN A 93 3.55 -10.96 14.69
CA ASN A 93 4.17 -10.90 13.37
C ASN A 93 3.63 -9.67 12.64
N THR A 94 4.52 -8.88 12.05
CA THR A 94 4.17 -7.76 11.18
C THR A 94 3.98 -8.26 9.76
N TYR A 95 2.73 -8.32 9.30
CA TYR A 95 2.42 -8.75 7.93
C TYR A 95 2.45 -7.56 6.97
N PRO A 96 3.01 -7.69 5.75
CA PRO A 96 2.97 -6.65 4.73
C PRO A 96 1.53 -6.32 4.33
N PHE A 97 1.29 -5.14 3.75
CA PHE A 97 -0.04 -4.76 3.26
C PHE A 97 -0.54 -5.74 2.18
N ALA A 98 0.35 -6.31 1.37
CA ALA A 98 0.06 -7.44 0.50
C ALA A 98 -0.78 -8.57 1.16
N THR A 99 -0.50 -8.91 2.42
CA THR A 99 -1.26 -9.94 3.17
C THR A 99 -2.72 -9.50 3.41
N ALA A 100 -2.98 -8.20 3.56
CA ALA A 100 -4.33 -7.67 3.71
C ALA A 100 -5.18 -7.88 2.44
N LEU A 101 -4.55 -7.87 1.25
CA LEU A 101 -5.24 -8.22 0.01
C LEU A 101 -5.65 -9.70 0.02
N ASP A 102 -4.81 -10.60 0.51
CA ASP A 102 -5.13 -12.03 0.61
C ASP A 102 -6.28 -12.32 1.59
N MET A 103 -6.55 -11.42 2.55
CA MET A 103 -7.73 -11.50 3.42
C MET A 103 -9.04 -11.17 2.69
N LEU A 104 -8.99 -10.65 1.47
CA LEU A 104 -10.12 -10.13 0.71
C LEU A 104 -10.37 -10.94 -0.58
N PRO A 105 -10.68 -12.25 -0.48
CA PRO A 105 -10.95 -13.07 -1.66
C PRO A 105 -12.15 -12.51 -2.43
N GLY A 106 -12.05 -12.53 -3.75
CA GLY A 106 -13.02 -11.96 -4.69
C GLY A 106 -12.68 -10.57 -5.22
N LEU A 107 -11.67 -9.88 -4.71
CA LEU A 107 -11.20 -8.63 -5.32
C LEU A 107 -10.78 -8.85 -6.78
N GLN A 108 -11.17 -7.89 -7.63
CA GLN A 108 -10.87 -7.89 -9.07
C GLN A 108 -10.61 -6.45 -9.53
N LEU A 109 -9.52 -5.87 -9.05
CA LEU A 109 -9.18 -4.46 -9.19
C LEU A 109 -8.63 -4.17 -10.59
N ASP A 110 -9.28 -3.26 -11.30
CA ASP A 110 -8.73 -2.68 -12.52
C ASP A 110 -7.52 -1.79 -12.21
N SER A 111 -7.52 -1.09 -11.07
CA SER A 111 -6.35 -0.38 -10.55
C SER A 111 -6.25 -0.46 -9.02
N LEU A 112 -5.02 -0.70 -8.53
CA LEU A 112 -4.64 -0.67 -7.12
C LEU A 112 -3.51 0.35 -6.94
N HIS A 113 -3.77 1.41 -6.18
CA HIS A 113 -2.79 2.43 -5.86
C HIS A 113 -2.40 2.30 -4.38
N VAL A 114 -1.11 2.18 -4.12
CA VAL A 114 -0.57 2.00 -2.77
C VAL A 114 0.43 3.11 -2.49
N GLU A 115 0.21 3.83 -1.40
CA GLU A 115 1.19 4.80 -0.87
C GLU A 115 2.07 4.12 0.17
N ASP A 116 3.38 4.35 0.03
CA ASP A 116 4.40 4.02 1.00
C ASP A 116 4.17 4.76 2.33
N VAL A 117 4.30 4.04 3.44
CA VAL A 117 4.17 4.55 4.81
C VAL A 117 5.48 4.46 5.59
N TYR A 118 6.47 3.72 5.08
CA TYR A 118 7.72 3.42 5.79
C TYR A 118 8.64 4.64 5.89
N HIS A 119 8.41 5.66 5.08
CA HIS A 119 9.21 6.89 5.08
C HIS A 119 8.49 8.10 5.71
N ASP A 120 7.30 7.90 6.29
CA ASP A 120 6.56 8.99 6.96
C ASP A 120 7.23 9.43 8.28
N GLU A 121 8.00 8.54 8.95
CA GLU A 121 8.54 8.80 10.31
C GLU A 121 10.08 8.69 10.45
N GLY A 122 10.82 8.52 9.35
CA GLY A 122 12.28 8.60 9.36
C GLY A 122 13.01 7.44 10.06
N ASP A 123 12.45 6.23 9.99
CA ASP A 123 13.09 5.03 10.55
C ASP A 123 14.23 4.51 9.64
N GLY A 124 15.14 3.72 10.24
CA GLY A 124 16.32 3.18 9.53
C GLY A 124 16.06 1.93 8.69
N PHE A 125 14.85 1.37 8.74
CA PHE A 125 14.46 0.14 8.05
C PHE A 125 13.51 0.40 6.88
N GLY A 126 13.03 1.62 6.71
CA GLY A 126 11.94 1.93 5.81
C GLY A 126 12.27 1.67 4.35
N HIS A 127 13.53 1.84 3.97
CA HIS A 127 14.03 1.45 2.65
C HIS A 127 13.83 -0.05 2.38
N SER A 128 14.13 -0.90 3.36
CA SER A 128 13.96 -2.35 3.23
C SER A 128 12.49 -2.75 3.27
N GLY A 129 11.69 -2.17 4.18
CA GLY A 129 10.25 -2.41 4.25
C GLY A 129 9.55 -2.06 2.94
N THR A 130 9.85 -0.88 2.37
CA THR A 130 9.30 -0.45 1.08
C THR A 130 9.69 -1.39 -0.06
N TYR A 131 10.96 -1.80 -0.12
CA TYR A 131 11.44 -2.72 -1.15
C TYR A 131 10.71 -4.07 -1.10
N TRP A 132 10.59 -4.66 0.09
CA TRP A 132 9.92 -5.95 0.27
C TRP A 132 8.41 -5.84 0.05
N GLU A 133 7.76 -4.76 0.49
CA GLU A 133 6.34 -4.52 0.22
C GLU A 133 6.06 -4.49 -1.28
N VAL A 134 6.91 -3.86 -2.09
CA VAL A 134 6.77 -3.90 -3.55
C VAL A 134 6.93 -5.33 -4.09
N GLU A 135 7.92 -6.09 -3.61
CA GLU A 135 8.06 -7.50 -4.02
C GLU A 135 6.83 -8.33 -3.64
N ASP A 136 6.30 -8.17 -2.44
CA ASP A 136 5.13 -8.90 -1.96
C ASP A 136 3.88 -8.50 -2.76
N LEU A 137 3.67 -7.21 -3.02
CA LEU A 137 2.57 -6.72 -3.87
C LEU A 137 2.65 -7.26 -5.30
N LEU A 138 3.84 -7.35 -5.88
CA LEU A 138 4.04 -7.94 -7.20
C LEU A 138 3.75 -9.44 -7.23
N ASP A 139 3.80 -10.12 -6.09
CA ASP A 139 3.38 -11.52 -5.95
C ASP A 139 1.86 -11.66 -5.74
N THR A 140 1.16 -10.65 -5.23
CA THR A 140 -0.30 -10.73 -5.01
C THR A 140 -1.14 -10.81 -6.29
N ASP A 141 -2.28 -11.50 -6.21
CA ASP A 141 -3.30 -11.55 -7.24
C ASP A 141 -4.36 -10.45 -7.06
N GLY A 142 -5.29 -10.36 -8.01
CA GLY A 142 -6.49 -9.52 -7.85
C GLY A 142 -6.39 -8.08 -8.33
N TRP A 143 -5.29 -7.69 -8.98
CA TRP A 143 -5.17 -6.39 -9.66
C TRP A 143 -4.69 -6.54 -11.12
N ARG A 144 -5.18 -5.65 -11.99
CA ARG A 144 -4.72 -5.50 -13.38
C ARG A 144 -3.63 -4.45 -13.50
N GLN A 145 -3.78 -3.32 -12.83
CA GLN A 145 -2.76 -2.27 -12.77
C GLN A 145 -2.40 -2.00 -11.31
N LEU A 146 -1.13 -2.09 -10.97
CA LEU A 146 -0.58 -1.73 -9.68
C LEU A 146 0.24 -0.46 -9.84
N LEU A 147 0.00 0.53 -8.99
CA LEU A 147 0.80 1.72 -8.87
C LEU A 147 1.23 1.90 -7.42
N PHE A 148 2.51 1.74 -7.16
CA PHE A 148 3.10 1.97 -5.84
C PHE A 148 3.88 3.27 -5.85
N TYR A 149 3.57 4.18 -4.92
CA TYR A 149 4.27 5.45 -4.75
C TYR A 149 5.15 5.43 -3.51
N SER A 150 6.42 5.81 -3.67
CA SER A 150 7.31 6.13 -2.56
C SER A 150 7.85 7.56 -2.69
N PRO A 151 7.94 8.32 -1.59
CA PRO A 151 8.48 9.68 -1.61
C PRO A 151 10.01 9.73 -1.85
N THR A 152 10.71 8.59 -1.81
CA THR A 152 12.17 8.51 -1.94
C THR A 152 12.60 7.34 -2.81
N SER A 153 13.75 7.47 -3.48
CA SER A 153 14.36 6.40 -4.29
C SER A 153 15.36 5.57 -3.49
N GLU A 154 15.57 5.87 -2.22
CA GLU A 154 16.59 5.25 -1.37
C GLU A 154 16.39 3.72 -1.22
N MET A 155 15.15 3.23 -1.33
CA MET A 155 14.85 1.79 -1.36
C MET A 155 15.57 1.05 -2.50
N LEU A 156 15.90 1.75 -3.59
CA LEU A 156 16.63 1.18 -4.72
C LEU A 156 18.13 1.09 -4.45
N GLY A 157 18.68 1.94 -3.58
CA GLY A 157 20.11 2.00 -3.29
C GLY A 157 20.55 1.28 -2.03
N TRP A 158 19.61 0.87 -1.19
CA TRP A 158 19.89 0.28 0.12
C TRP A 158 20.72 -1.01 0.03
N PRO A 159 21.82 -1.13 0.81
CA PRO A 159 22.66 -2.32 0.80
C PRO A 159 21.94 -3.49 1.48
N SER A 160 21.88 -4.64 0.80
CA SER A 160 21.39 -5.87 1.42
C SER A 160 22.29 -6.28 2.59
N PHE A 161 21.77 -6.22 3.81
CA PHE A 161 22.46 -6.78 4.97
C PHE A 161 22.13 -8.28 5.08
N GLY A 162 23.12 -9.15 4.84
CA GLY A 162 22.98 -10.61 5.01
C GLY A 162 23.11 -11.42 3.71
N SER A 163 23.40 -12.72 3.85
CA SER A 163 23.88 -13.58 2.76
C SER A 163 22.81 -14.33 1.95
N GLN A 164 21.50 -14.16 2.24
CA GLN A 164 20.47 -15.03 1.62
C GLN A 164 19.36 -14.32 0.82
N SER A 165 19.22 -12.99 0.91
CA SER A 165 18.22 -12.25 0.12
C SER A 165 18.91 -11.07 -0.58
N GLN A 166 19.71 -11.38 -1.61
CA GLN A 166 20.39 -10.34 -2.37
C GLN A 166 19.36 -9.54 -3.17
N ARG A 167 19.21 -8.25 -2.84
CA ARG A 167 18.45 -7.27 -3.61
C ARG A 167 18.87 -7.36 -5.07
N LYS A 168 17.89 -7.34 -5.98
CA LYS A 168 18.16 -7.35 -7.42
C LYS A 168 18.09 -5.92 -7.96
N ALA A 169 18.88 -5.64 -9.00
CA ALA A 169 18.79 -4.36 -9.70
C ALA A 169 17.38 -4.18 -10.31
N GLN A 170 16.79 -3.00 -10.13
CA GLN A 170 15.41 -2.71 -10.52
C GLN A 170 15.33 -1.78 -11.75
N PRO A 171 14.28 -1.88 -12.58
CA PRO A 171 13.10 -2.75 -12.44
C PRO A 171 13.29 -4.21 -12.91
N GLY A 172 14.49 -4.59 -13.37
CA GLY A 172 14.73 -5.92 -13.96
C GLY A 172 14.55 -7.09 -12.98
N GLY A 173 14.82 -6.90 -11.69
CA GLY A 173 14.54 -7.88 -10.63
C GLY A 173 13.05 -8.18 -10.51
N TRP A 174 12.24 -7.13 -10.36
CA TRP A 174 10.78 -7.18 -10.27
C TRP A 174 10.13 -7.69 -11.56
N GLN A 175 10.63 -7.27 -12.73
CA GLN A 175 10.15 -7.80 -14.02
C GLN A 175 10.37 -9.32 -14.11
N ARG A 176 11.55 -9.83 -13.70
CA ARG A 176 11.81 -11.28 -13.66
C ARG A 176 10.93 -12.00 -12.66
N GLN A 177 10.66 -11.39 -11.51
CA GLN A 177 9.76 -11.96 -10.49
C GLN A 177 8.34 -12.13 -11.06
N ILE A 178 7.77 -11.09 -11.65
CA ILE A 178 6.38 -11.12 -12.11
C ILE A 178 6.19 -12.00 -13.35
N ILE A 179 7.19 -12.13 -14.24
CA ILE A 179 7.11 -13.00 -15.45
C ILE A 179 6.82 -14.46 -15.08
N ASN A 180 7.23 -14.91 -13.89
CA ASN A 180 6.92 -16.26 -13.43
C ASN A 180 5.41 -16.50 -13.22
N ARG A 181 4.60 -15.44 -13.16
CA ARG A 181 3.13 -15.49 -13.09
C ARG A 181 2.47 -15.61 -14.46
N GLY A 182 3.16 -15.25 -15.54
CA GLY A 182 2.63 -15.32 -16.90
C GLY A 182 3.40 -14.43 -17.89
N SER A 183 3.14 -14.62 -19.18
CA SER A 183 3.83 -13.87 -20.26
C SER A 183 3.31 -12.44 -20.47
N ASN A 184 2.20 -12.07 -19.85
CA ASN A 184 1.45 -10.85 -20.17
C ASN A 184 1.53 -9.80 -19.04
N VAL A 185 2.69 -9.71 -18.39
CA VAL A 185 2.94 -8.83 -17.26
C VAL A 185 4.13 -7.91 -17.53
N SER A 186 4.07 -6.68 -17.04
CA SER A 186 5.18 -5.72 -17.17
C SER A 186 5.37 -4.92 -15.88
N VAL A 187 6.60 -4.48 -15.63
CA VAL A 187 6.97 -3.57 -14.55
C VAL A 187 7.78 -2.43 -15.14
N SER A 188 7.35 -1.21 -14.88
CA SER A 188 8.03 0.03 -15.21
C SER A 188 8.30 0.82 -13.94
N LEU A 189 9.42 1.54 -13.93
CA LEU A 189 9.80 2.42 -12.84
C LEU A 189 9.87 3.84 -13.38
N PHE A 190 9.31 4.79 -12.64
CA PHE A 190 9.37 6.22 -12.94
C PHE A 190 9.97 6.95 -11.76
N LYS A 191 10.70 8.03 -12.04
CA LYS A 191 11.21 8.96 -11.03
C LYS A 191 10.61 10.34 -11.22
N GLY A 192 10.40 11.04 -10.11
CA GLY A 192 10.03 12.44 -10.10
C GLY A 192 11.14 13.28 -10.72
N ARG A 193 10.76 14.22 -11.59
CA ARG A 193 11.68 15.21 -12.17
C ARG A 193 12.20 16.19 -11.12
N SER A 194 11.49 16.33 -9.99
CA SER A 194 11.82 17.23 -8.88
C SER A 194 11.73 16.47 -7.55
N PRO A 195 12.54 16.82 -6.52
CA PRO A 195 12.45 16.18 -5.21
C PRO A 195 11.10 16.41 -4.49
N ASP A 196 10.35 17.45 -4.86
CA ASP A 196 9.02 17.77 -4.33
C ASP A 196 7.87 17.20 -5.19
N THR A 197 8.17 16.31 -6.14
CA THR A 197 7.14 15.64 -6.94
C THR A 197 6.25 14.78 -6.05
N VAL A 198 5.01 15.22 -5.86
CA VAL A 198 3.99 14.48 -5.13
C VAL A 198 3.09 13.72 -6.10
N PHE A 199 2.68 12.52 -5.71
CA PHE A 199 1.66 11.80 -6.44
C PHE A 199 0.27 12.31 -6.02
N VAL A 200 -0.42 13.00 -6.93
CA VAL A 200 -1.79 13.49 -6.67
C VAL A 200 -2.77 12.57 -7.36
N SER A 201 -3.26 11.57 -6.63
CA SER A 201 -4.36 10.72 -7.08
C SER A 201 -5.61 11.57 -7.31
N ARG A 202 -6.09 11.64 -8.56
CA ARG A 202 -7.29 12.41 -8.92
C ARG A 202 -8.51 11.50 -8.81
N PHE A 203 -9.54 11.93 -8.07
CA PHE A 203 -10.78 11.18 -7.83
C PHE A 203 -11.52 10.68 -9.08
N GLN A 204 -11.23 11.25 -10.26
CA GLN A 204 -11.90 10.92 -11.52
C GLN A 204 -11.09 10.00 -12.43
N GLN A 205 -9.82 9.72 -12.12
CA GLN A 205 -8.98 8.87 -12.94
C GLN A 205 -9.05 7.43 -12.43
N THR A 206 -9.39 6.51 -13.32
CA THR A 206 -9.52 5.07 -13.04
C THR A 206 -8.38 4.26 -13.65
N ASN A 207 -7.61 4.88 -14.55
CA ASN A 207 -6.43 4.30 -15.18
C ASN A 207 -5.17 4.82 -14.48
N ALA A 208 -4.36 3.90 -13.95
CA ALA A 208 -3.13 4.24 -13.24
C ALA A 208 -2.14 4.99 -14.13
N LEU A 209 -2.06 4.67 -15.42
CA LEU A 209 -1.18 5.35 -16.39
C LEU A 209 -1.57 6.81 -16.60
N GLU A 210 -2.86 7.13 -16.56
CA GLU A 210 -3.34 8.51 -16.72
C GLU A 210 -3.01 9.40 -15.50
N MET A 211 -2.69 8.78 -14.36
CA MET A 211 -2.22 9.49 -13.17
C MET A 211 -0.72 9.84 -13.25
N ILE A 212 0.04 9.19 -14.13
CA ILE A 212 1.46 9.47 -14.32
C ILE A 212 1.61 10.64 -15.29
N SER A 213 1.76 11.85 -14.74
CA SER A 213 2.04 13.05 -15.53
C SER A 213 3.46 12.99 -16.11
N LEU A 214 3.62 12.84 -17.43
CA LEU A 214 4.93 12.86 -18.10
C LEU A 214 5.69 14.20 -17.96
N GLN A 215 5.01 15.25 -17.52
CA GLN A 215 5.60 16.54 -17.17
C GLN A 215 6.26 16.54 -15.79
N GLU A 216 5.83 15.65 -14.90
CA GLU A 216 6.29 15.55 -13.51
C GLU A 216 7.15 14.30 -13.28
N TRP A 217 6.87 13.25 -14.03
CA TRP A 217 7.51 11.94 -13.95
C TRP A 217 8.27 11.64 -15.23
N GLU A 218 9.43 11.00 -15.10
CA GLU A 218 10.18 10.47 -16.22
C GLU A 218 10.49 8.99 -16.01
N PRO A 219 10.52 8.18 -17.09
CA PRO A 219 10.94 6.80 -16.99
C PRO A 219 12.31 6.71 -16.33
N PHE A 220 12.44 5.80 -15.37
CA PHE A 220 13.73 5.46 -14.80
C PHE A 220 14.48 4.71 -15.91
N ALA A 221 15.42 5.40 -16.57
CA ALA A 221 16.13 4.84 -17.71
C ALA A 221 16.75 3.49 -17.31
N GLN A 222 16.42 2.44 -18.06
CA GLN A 222 17.17 1.19 -18.06
C GLN A 222 18.58 1.54 -18.55
N GLN A 223 19.49 1.90 -17.64
CA GLN A 223 20.89 2.07 -18.03
C GLN A 223 21.43 0.68 -18.39
N GLU A 224 21.38 0.30 -19.68
CA GLU A 224 22.10 -0.82 -20.29
C GLU A 224 21.83 -2.22 -19.69
N PRO A 225 22.14 -3.32 -20.40
CA PRO A 225 21.85 -4.66 -19.92
C PRO A 225 22.82 -4.99 -18.78
N TRP A 226 22.36 -4.87 -17.54
CA TRP A 226 23.05 -5.35 -16.35
C TRP A 226 23.08 -6.89 -16.38
N GLU A 227 23.98 -7.44 -17.18
CA GLU A 227 24.35 -8.85 -17.12
C GLU A 227 24.93 -9.12 -15.72
N ASP A 228 24.16 -9.81 -14.88
CA ASP A 228 24.61 -10.59 -13.72
C ASP A 228 25.52 -9.93 -12.67
N VAL A 229 25.49 -8.60 -12.51
CA VAL A 229 26.10 -7.98 -11.33
C VAL A 229 25.12 -8.12 -10.17
N ALA A 230 25.18 -9.25 -9.47
CA ALA A 230 24.44 -9.57 -8.23
C ALA A 230 24.66 -8.59 -7.06
N LEU A 231 25.34 -7.48 -7.31
CA LEU A 231 25.63 -6.39 -6.40
C LEU A 231 25.39 -5.08 -7.16
N GLY A 232 24.11 -4.76 -7.42
CA GLY A 232 23.76 -3.45 -7.97
C GLY A 232 24.24 -2.37 -7.00
N ASN A 233 25.32 -1.66 -7.34
CA ASN A 233 25.75 -0.47 -6.61
C ASN A 233 24.84 0.70 -7.02
N ASP A 234 23.55 0.56 -6.74
CA ASP A 234 22.57 1.64 -6.81
C ASP A 234 22.73 2.61 -5.62
N THR A 235 23.82 2.49 -4.86
CA THR A 235 24.12 3.32 -3.68
C THR A 235 24.16 4.81 -4.00
N PHE A 236 24.37 5.20 -5.26
CA PHE A 236 24.24 6.59 -5.71
C PHE A 236 22.81 7.14 -5.57
N LEU A 237 21.79 6.27 -5.49
CA LEU A 237 20.39 6.63 -5.22
C LEU A 237 20.10 6.85 -3.73
N MET A 238 21.08 6.60 -2.86
CA MET A 238 21.00 6.89 -1.42
C MET A 238 21.50 8.27 -1.03
N ASP A 239 22.05 9.05 -1.98
CA ASP A 239 22.44 10.43 -1.68
C ASP A 239 21.16 11.28 -1.57
N ALA A 240 20.96 11.94 -0.43
CA ALA A 240 19.82 12.84 -0.22
C ALA A 240 19.73 13.96 -1.28
N ALA A 241 20.85 14.32 -1.92
CA ALA A 241 20.84 15.26 -3.05
C ALA A 241 20.25 14.66 -4.35
N THR A 242 20.35 13.34 -4.51
CA THR A 242 19.95 12.60 -5.72
C THR A 242 18.64 11.83 -5.54
N THR A 243 18.19 11.60 -4.30
CA THR A 243 16.93 10.90 -4.05
C THR A 243 15.75 11.63 -4.68
N ARG A 244 14.85 10.86 -5.28
CA ARG A 244 13.63 11.37 -5.92
C ARG A 244 12.44 10.50 -5.53
N PRO A 245 11.23 11.05 -5.48
CA PRO A 245 10.01 10.26 -5.46
C PRO A 245 10.01 9.26 -6.61
N ILE A 246 9.49 8.06 -6.39
CA ILE A 246 9.40 7.00 -7.38
C ILE A 246 7.99 6.43 -7.48
N LEU A 247 7.64 6.01 -8.69
CA LEU A 247 6.44 5.24 -8.97
C LEU A 247 6.85 3.90 -9.57
N VAL A 248 6.45 2.82 -8.92
CA VAL A 248 6.46 1.49 -9.51
C VAL A 248 5.12 1.26 -10.17
N PHE A 249 5.12 1.05 -11.48
CA PHE A 249 3.93 0.71 -12.24
C PHE A 249 4.05 -0.73 -12.73
N ALA A 250 3.09 -1.58 -12.40
CA ALA A 250 3.01 -2.91 -12.94
C ALA A 250 1.65 -3.13 -13.60
N GLU A 251 1.66 -3.87 -14.72
CA GLU A 251 0.46 -4.23 -15.45
C GLU A 251 0.40 -5.74 -15.63
N ASN A 252 -0.77 -6.32 -15.36
CA ASN A 252 -1.09 -7.72 -15.53
C ASN A 252 -2.28 -7.85 -16.48
N ASN A 253 -2.00 -8.23 -17.72
CA ASN A 253 -3.02 -8.45 -18.75
C ASN A 253 -3.57 -9.89 -18.74
N GLY A 254 -3.21 -10.70 -17.74
CA GLY A 254 -3.81 -12.02 -17.48
C GLY A 254 -5.08 -11.93 -16.62
N PRO A 255 -5.63 -13.07 -16.20
CA PRO A 255 -6.66 -13.11 -15.16
C PRO A 255 -6.12 -12.54 -13.84
N TYR A 256 -6.93 -11.71 -13.17
CA TYR A 256 -6.56 -11.05 -11.92
C TYR A 256 -7.72 -11.14 -10.93
N GLN A 257 -7.84 -12.26 -10.23
CA GLN A 257 -8.81 -12.41 -9.13
C GLN A 257 -8.04 -12.77 -7.87
N GLN A 258 -8.30 -12.03 -6.79
CA GLN A 258 -7.72 -12.35 -5.49
C GLN A 258 -8.38 -13.62 -4.96
N THR A 259 -7.61 -14.69 -4.81
CA THR A 259 -8.09 -16.00 -4.36
C THR A 259 -8.02 -16.14 -2.84
N GLY A 260 -7.13 -15.39 -2.19
CA GLY A 260 -6.79 -15.55 -0.78
C GLY A 260 -6.08 -16.87 -0.46
N GLU A 261 -5.60 -17.61 -1.46
CA GLU A 261 -4.88 -18.88 -1.24
C GLU A 261 -3.53 -18.67 -0.54
N LYS A 262 -2.91 -17.51 -0.76
CA LYS A 262 -1.63 -17.12 -0.16
C LYS A 262 -1.74 -16.63 1.29
N LEU A 263 -2.96 -16.46 1.81
CA LEU A 263 -3.19 -15.98 3.17
C LEU A 263 -2.55 -16.94 4.21
N PRO A 264 -1.61 -16.47 5.05
CA PRO A 264 -0.97 -17.29 6.06
C PRO A 264 -1.98 -17.97 6.98
N THR A 265 -1.73 -19.24 7.33
CA THR A 265 -2.67 -20.08 8.09
C THR A 265 -3.12 -19.44 9.41
N ASN A 266 -2.20 -18.83 10.15
CA ASN A 266 -2.53 -18.19 11.42
C ASN A 266 -3.40 -16.94 11.24
N VAL A 267 -3.16 -16.16 10.19
CA VAL A 267 -3.99 -15.00 9.83
C VAL A 267 -5.39 -15.45 9.41
N ARG A 268 -5.47 -16.51 8.59
CA ARG A 268 -6.75 -17.12 8.20
C ARG A 268 -7.57 -17.56 9.41
N GLN A 269 -6.95 -18.22 10.38
CA GLN A 269 -7.61 -18.63 11.62
C GLN A 269 -8.18 -17.43 12.40
N ILE A 270 -7.46 -16.31 12.48
CA ILE A 270 -7.96 -15.08 13.12
C ILE A 270 -9.17 -14.54 12.36
N VAL A 271 -9.08 -14.42 11.04
CA VAL A 271 -10.20 -13.93 10.22
C VAL A 271 -11.44 -14.82 10.37
N ASP A 272 -11.26 -16.14 10.37
CA ASP A 272 -12.35 -17.12 10.51
C ASP A 272 -12.99 -17.09 11.92
N GLU A 273 -12.18 -17.05 12.98
CA GLU A 273 -12.64 -16.96 14.38
C GLU A 273 -13.55 -15.75 14.61
N PHE A 274 -13.16 -14.60 14.02
CA PHE A 274 -13.91 -13.36 14.14
C PHE A 274 -14.94 -13.17 13.02
N LYS A 275 -15.15 -14.19 12.16
CA LYS A 275 -16.10 -14.17 11.03
C LYS A 275 -15.93 -12.94 10.13
N GLY A 276 -14.69 -12.51 9.98
CA GLY A 276 -14.35 -11.35 9.20
C GLY A 276 -14.72 -9.98 9.78
N ASP A 277 -15.02 -9.89 11.08
CA ASP A 277 -15.26 -8.63 11.76
C ASP A 277 -13.93 -7.99 12.20
N TRP A 278 -13.33 -7.18 11.33
CA TRP A 278 -12.04 -6.53 11.58
C TRP A 278 -12.06 -5.63 12.83
N SER A 279 -13.16 -4.92 13.07
CA SER A 279 -13.30 -4.06 14.25
C SER A 279 -13.17 -4.88 15.53
N ARG A 280 -13.75 -6.10 15.57
CA ARG A 280 -13.60 -7.01 16.72
C ARG A 280 -12.19 -7.56 16.88
N ILE A 281 -11.47 -7.82 15.78
CA ILE A 281 -10.06 -8.23 15.82
C ILE A 281 -9.21 -7.11 16.45
N ARG A 282 -9.41 -5.86 16.01
CA ARG A 282 -8.71 -4.69 16.54
C ARG A 282 -9.01 -4.40 18.00
N GLU A 283 -10.28 -4.52 18.41
CA GLU A 283 -10.70 -4.32 19.79
C GLU A 283 -10.21 -5.44 20.72
N HIS A 284 -9.83 -6.59 20.15
CA HIS A 284 -9.23 -7.68 20.91
C HIS A 284 -7.77 -7.35 21.25
N SER A 285 -7.57 -6.67 22.39
CA SER A 285 -6.28 -6.13 22.86
C SER A 285 -5.07 -7.08 22.88
N SER A 286 -5.26 -8.39 22.70
CA SER A 286 -4.19 -9.38 22.61
C SER A 286 -3.87 -9.84 21.18
N LEU A 287 -4.56 -9.32 20.16
CA LEU A 287 -4.45 -9.80 18.78
C LEU A 287 -3.90 -8.76 17.81
N TYR A 288 -4.06 -7.47 18.11
CA TYR A 288 -3.71 -6.40 17.20
C TYR A 288 -2.97 -5.28 17.91
N VAL A 289 -1.91 -4.77 17.26
CA VAL A 289 -1.23 -3.52 17.66
C VAL A 289 -1.61 -2.47 16.63
N ASP A 290 -2.06 -1.30 17.06
CA ASP A 290 -2.44 -0.26 16.09
C ASP A 290 -1.19 0.50 15.64
N PRO A 291 -0.71 0.35 14.39
CA PRO A 291 0.47 1.05 13.92
C PRO A 291 0.24 2.57 13.84
N GLU A 292 -1.01 3.03 13.79
CA GLU A 292 -1.32 4.46 13.88
C GLU A 292 -1.10 5.03 15.30
N LEU A 293 -1.08 4.15 16.32
CA LEU A 293 -0.83 4.52 17.72
C LEU A 293 0.58 4.15 18.19
N ASP A 294 1.18 3.15 17.56
CA ASP A 294 2.55 2.70 17.78
C ASP A 294 3.28 2.62 16.44
N PRO A 295 3.97 3.70 16.02
CA PRO A 295 4.75 3.72 14.79
C PRO A 295 6.04 2.91 14.89
N THR A 296 6.19 2.00 15.86
CA THR A 296 7.19 0.94 15.80
C THR A 296 6.57 -0.43 15.53
N ALA A 297 5.23 -0.51 15.45
CA ALA A 297 4.53 -1.76 15.17
C ALA A 297 4.70 -2.24 13.71
N HIS A 298 5.24 -1.39 12.84
CA HIS A 298 5.59 -1.74 11.46
C HIS A 298 7.02 -2.29 11.29
N LEU A 299 7.82 -2.28 12.36
CA LEU A 299 9.15 -2.89 12.43
C LEU A 299 9.05 -4.38 12.80
#